data_AF-A0AAD8LLG7-F1
#
_entry.id   AF-A0AAD8LLG7-F1
#
_cell.length_a   1.000
_cell.length_b   1.000
_cell.length_c   1.000
_cell.angle_alpha   90.00
_cell.angle_beta   90.00
_cell.angle_gamma   90.00
#
_symmetry.space_group_name_H-M   'P 1'
#
loop_
_entity.id
_entity.type
_entity.pdbx_description
1 polymer ?
#
loop_
_entity_poly.entity_id
_entity_poly.type
_entity_poly.pdbx_seq_one_letter_code
_entity_poly.pdbx_strand_id
1 'polypeptide(L)'
;MGKKHKADNKQKRQTSVKKPEGKKSASSSSLNGLRKSDFILKWISFELALLKRLVYRNKNQHRSSDFMKHICKSCRCLTRFTGYFKKTKSTTELTKLHKNDEFNALYYKSLKSVLDTSISLSRLHSHHFHVPLVTVLICVYGRLLFLLKRVPVFFGITS
;
A
#
# COMPACT_ATOMS: atom_id res chain seq x y z
N MET A 1 85.52 11.55 -23.43
CA MET A 1 84.06 11.60 -23.68
C MET A 1 83.37 11.44 -22.34
N GLY A 2 82.45 12.26 -21.82
CA GLY A 2 81.83 13.52 -22.23
C GLY A 2 80.64 13.76 -21.28
N LYS A 3 80.63 14.94 -20.62
CA LYS A 3 79.50 15.68 -19.98
C LYS A 3 78.85 15.06 -18.72
N LYS A 4 78.82 15.67 -17.51
CA LYS A 4 78.46 17.01 -16.96
C LYS A 4 77.01 17.12 -16.41
N HIS A 5 76.93 17.56 -15.13
CA HIS A 5 75.86 18.37 -14.47
C HIS A 5 74.50 17.68 -14.18
N LYS A 6 73.67 18.04 -13.17
CA LYS A 6 73.59 19.01 -12.04
C LYS A 6 72.33 18.57 -11.22
N ALA A 7 72.35 18.51 -9.89
CA ALA A 7 71.90 19.51 -8.91
C ALA A 7 70.37 19.71 -8.73
N ASP A 8 70.01 19.89 -7.44
CA ASP A 8 68.89 20.64 -6.84
C ASP A 8 67.59 19.96 -6.35
N ASN A 9 67.58 19.70 -5.03
CA ASN A 9 66.90 20.50 -3.98
C ASN A 9 65.40 20.88 -4.18
N LYS A 10 64.52 20.46 -3.25
CA LYS A 10 63.55 21.35 -2.56
C LYS A 10 62.66 20.66 -1.51
N GLN A 11 62.71 21.20 -0.30
CA GLN A 11 61.69 21.12 0.76
C GLN A 11 60.33 21.72 0.32
N LYS A 12 59.21 21.17 0.82
CA LYS A 12 57.92 21.86 1.07
C LYS A 12 57.01 20.97 1.95
N ARG A 13 56.84 21.27 3.25
CA ARG A 13 55.76 22.08 3.90
C ARG A 13 54.35 21.45 3.91
N GLN A 14 53.94 21.11 5.14
CA GLN A 14 52.62 20.99 5.80
C GLN A 14 51.32 21.32 5.03
N THR A 15 50.26 20.55 5.33
CA THR A 15 48.89 21.09 5.54
C THR A 15 48.04 20.15 6.42
N SER A 16 47.32 20.75 7.38
CA SER A 16 46.37 20.11 8.28
C SER A 16 45.09 19.72 7.55
N VAL A 17 44.51 18.55 7.84
CA VAL A 17 43.19 18.16 7.33
C VAL A 17 42.17 18.22 8.46
N LYS A 18 41.27 19.20 8.36
CA LYS A 18 40.02 19.29 9.13
C LYS A 18 39.16 18.06 8.86
N LYS A 19 38.71 17.38 9.92
CA LYS A 19 37.72 16.30 9.88
C LYS A 19 36.32 16.94 9.86
N PRO A 20 35.48 16.75 8.81
CA PRO A 20 34.12 17.26 8.84
C PRO A 20 33.20 16.29 9.59
N GLU A 21 32.40 16.85 10.49
CA GLU A 21 31.31 16.19 11.20
C GLU A 21 30.27 15.64 10.21
N GLY A 22 30.10 14.32 10.22
CA GLY A 22 29.19 13.60 9.34
C GLY A 22 27.80 13.40 9.95
N LYS A 23 26.86 14.26 9.52
CA LYS A 23 25.43 14.00 9.22
C LYS A 23 24.65 12.96 10.04
N LYS A 24 23.68 13.48 10.80
CA LYS A 24 22.54 12.78 11.43
C LYS A 24 21.67 11.99 10.43
N SER A 25 21.73 10.67 10.51
CA SER A 25 20.63 9.67 10.62
C SER A 25 19.17 10.02 10.23
N ALA A 26 18.88 10.57 9.05
CA ALA A 26 17.50 10.78 8.56
C ALA A 26 16.95 9.66 7.63
N SER A 27 17.73 8.63 7.28
CA SER A 27 17.38 7.70 6.18
C SER A 27 16.60 6.44 6.58
N SER A 28 16.50 6.09 7.86
CA SER A 28 15.90 4.81 8.28
C SER A 28 14.37 4.85 8.44
N SER A 29 13.77 6.01 8.73
CA SER A 29 12.34 6.15 8.98
C SER A 29 11.49 6.10 7.70
N SER A 30 11.97 6.70 6.61
CA SER A 30 11.25 6.75 5.32
C SER A 30 11.22 5.38 4.61
N LEU A 31 12.34 4.64 4.67
CA LEU A 31 12.45 3.28 4.12
C LEU A 31 11.49 2.29 4.81
N ASN A 32 11.29 2.44 6.12
CA ASN A 32 10.37 1.60 6.88
C ASN A 32 8.89 1.87 6.53
N GLY A 33 8.52 3.13 6.27
CA GLY A 33 7.17 3.48 5.80
C GLY A 33 6.85 2.89 4.43
N LEU A 34 7.81 2.98 3.50
CA LEU A 34 7.69 2.42 2.14
C LEU A 34 7.47 0.90 2.16
N ARG A 35 8.28 0.17 2.92
CA ARG A 35 8.17 -1.30 3.04
C ARG A 35 6.83 -1.72 3.64
N LYS A 36 6.30 -0.93 4.60
CA LYS A 36 5.01 -1.18 5.24
C LYS A 36 3.84 -0.91 4.27
N SER A 37 3.85 0.20 3.53
CA SER A 37 2.82 0.46 2.50
C SER A 37 2.79 -0.63 1.43
N ASP A 38 3.95 -1.15 1.07
CA ASP A 38 4.11 -2.21 0.06
C ASP A 38 3.52 -3.52 0.50
N PHE A 39 3.78 -3.87 1.75
CA PHE A 39 3.23 -5.05 2.37
C PHE A 39 1.69 -5.02 2.37
N ILE A 40 1.08 -3.92 2.80
CA ILE A 40 -0.39 -3.78 2.80
C ILE A 40 -0.94 -3.86 1.39
N LEU A 41 -0.35 -3.12 0.45
CA LEU A 41 -0.84 -3.08 -0.92
C LEU A 41 -0.74 -4.45 -1.59
N LYS A 42 0.31 -5.23 -1.27
CA LYS A 42 0.46 -6.62 -1.68
C LYS A 42 -0.67 -7.49 -1.12
N TRP A 43 -0.96 -7.40 0.18
CA TRP A 43 -2.04 -8.15 0.81
C TRP A 43 -3.43 -7.76 0.31
N ILE A 44 -3.73 -6.46 0.19
CA ILE A 44 -5.00 -6.00 -0.39
C ILE A 44 -5.13 -6.49 -1.83
N SER A 45 -4.05 -6.45 -2.62
CA SER A 45 -4.06 -6.97 -4.00
C SER A 45 -4.32 -8.48 -4.03
N PHE A 46 -3.75 -9.24 -3.10
CA PHE A 46 -3.96 -10.67 -2.97
C PHE A 46 -5.42 -10.99 -2.65
N GLU A 47 -5.99 -10.36 -1.61
CA GLU A 47 -7.39 -10.55 -1.23
C GLU A 47 -8.34 -10.14 -2.35
N LEU A 48 -8.04 -9.03 -3.05
CA LEU A 48 -8.82 -8.58 -4.20
C LEU A 48 -8.77 -9.57 -5.37
N ALA A 49 -7.62 -10.20 -5.61
CA ALA A 49 -7.50 -11.23 -6.65
C ALA A 49 -8.32 -12.48 -6.30
N LEU A 50 -8.27 -12.92 -5.04
CA LEU A 50 -9.10 -14.01 -4.53
C LEU A 50 -10.59 -13.67 -4.67
N LEU A 51 -11.00 -12.47 -4.24
CA LEU A 51 -12.37 -11.99 -4.36
C LEU A 51 -12.84 -11.97 -5.82
N LYS A 52 -12.01 -11.51 -6.76
CA LYS A 52 -12.34 -11.52 -8.19
C LYS A 52 -12.59 -12.92 -8.72
N ARG A 53 -11.79 -13.91 -8.30
CA ARG A 53 -11.98 -15.32 -8.68
C ARG A 53 -13.29 -15.89 -8.12
N LEU A 54 -13.59 -15.60 -6.85
CA LEU A 54 -14.85 -15.99 -6.22
C LEU A 54 -16.06 -15.38 -6.92
N VAL A 55 -16.00 -14.08 -7.23
CA VAL A 55 -17.05 -13.39 -7.98
C VAL A 55 -17.21 -14.01 -9.36
N TYR A 56 -16.12 -14.18 -10.11
CA TYR A 56 -16.18 -14.74 -11.45
C TYR A 56 -16.90 -16.11 -11.48
N ARG A 57 -16.56 -17.00 -10.54
CA ARG A 57 -17.18 -18.34 -10.44
C ARG A 57 -18.66 -18.29 -10.06
N ASN A 58 -19.06 -17.40 -9.15
CA ASN A 58 -20.39 -17.42 -8.53
C ASN A 58 -21.36 -16.36 -9.09
N LYS A 59 -20.89 -15.42 -9.92
CA LYS A 59 -21.71 -14.30 -10.42
C LYS A 59 -22.93 -14.75 -11.21
N ASN A 60 -22.79 -15.77 -12.06
CA ASN A 60 -23.90 -16.24 -12.89
C ASN A 60 -24.98 -16.94 -12.06
N GLN A 61 -24.59 -17.68 -11.03
CA GLN A 61 -25.50 -18.36 -10.10
C GLN A 61 -26.30 -17.38 -9.23
N HIS A 62 -25.75 -16.19 -8.96
CA HIS A 62 -26.36 -15.20 -8.08
C HIS A 62 -26.58 -13.83 -8.74
N ARG A 63 -26.76 -13.80 -10.07
CA ARG A 63 -26.78 -12.57 -10.87
C ARG A 63 -27.82 -11.53 -10.40
N SER A 64 -28.98 -11.99 -9.96
CA SER A 64 -30.10 -11.15 -9.50
C SER A 64 -30.01 -10.80 -8.01
N SER A 65 -29.16 -11.48 -7.24
CA SER A 65 -29.10 -11.30 -5.79
C SER A 65 -28.48 -9.96 -5.40
N ASP A 66 -29.02 -9.34 -4.35
CA ASP A 66 -28.52 -8.05 -3.87
C ASP A 66 -27.12 -8.15 -3.26
N PHE A 67 -26.82 -9.25 -2.55
CA PHE A 67 -25.48 -9.46 -1.99
C PHE A 67 -24.41 -9.51 -3.09
N MET A 68 -24.69 -10.14 -4.24
CA MET A 68 -23.74 -10.18 -5.36
C MET A 68 -23.56 -8.79 -6.01
N LYS A 69 -24.61 -7.95 -6.04
CA LYS A 69 -24.49 -6.54 -6.46
C LYS A 69 -23.55 -5.77 -5.51
N HIS A 70 -23.70 -5.96 -4.19
CA HIS A 70 -22.83 -5.37 -3.18
C HIS A 70 -21.36 -5.81 -3.34
N ILE A 71 -21.13 -7.11 -3.54
CA ILE A 71 -19.77 -7.65 -3.77
C ILE A 71 -19.16 -7.04 -5.04
N CYS A 72 -19.90 -7.02 -6.15
CA CYS A 72 -19.42 -6.45 -7.41
C CYS A 72 -19.08 -4.96 -7.26
N LYS A 73 -19.94 -4.17 -6.58
CA LYS A 73 -19.71 -2.75 -6.30
C LYS A 73 -18.44 -2.53 -5.47
N SER A 74 -18.27 -3.32 -4.41
CA SER A 74 -17.10 -3.26 -3.55
C SER A 74 -15.82 -3.65 -4.28
N CYS A 75 -15.85 -4.72 -5.08
CA CYS A 75 -14.72 -5.14 -5.91
C CYS A 75 -14.29 -4.05 -6.91
N ARG A 76 -15.24 -3.32 -7.51
CA ARG A 76 -14.95 -2.15 -8.37
C ARG A 76 -14.30 -1.01 -7.59
N CYS A 77 -14.80 -0.68 -6.40
CA CYS A 77 -14.23 0.38 -5.56
C CYS A 77 -12.79 0.03 -5.15
N LEU A 78 -12.57 -1.19 -4.65
CA LEU A 78 -11.24 -1.70 -4.30
C LEU A 78 -10.28 -1.73 -5.49
N THR A 79 -10.75 -2.11 -6.67
CA THR A 79 -9.92 -2.09 -7.89
C THR A 79 -9.50 -0.66 -8.25
N ARG A 80 -10.41 0.31 -8.16
CA ARG A 80 -10.08 1.72 -8.41
C ARG A 80 -9.08 2.25 -7.38
N PHE A 81 -9.33 2.01 -6.10
CA PHE A 81 -8.45 2.45 -5.02
C PHE A 81 -7.05 1.81 -5.13
N THR A 82 -6.95 0.49 -5.28
CA THR A 82 -5.65 -0.18 -5.41
C THR A 82 -4.91 0.21 -6.68
N GLY A 83 -5.62 0.45 -7.77
CA GLY A 83 -5.05 0.96 -9.01
C GLY A 83 -4.47 2.36 -8.84
N TYR A 84 -5.22 3.26 -8.19
CA TYR A 84 -4.74 4.60 -7.85
C TYR A 84 -3.54 4.53 -6.91
N PHE A 85 -3.64 3.79 -5.80
CA PHE A 85 -2.58 3.65 -4.82
C PHE A 85 -1.28 3.11 -5.44
N LYS A 86 -1.35 2.13 -6.35
CA LYS A 86 -0.18 1.65 -7.09
C LYS A 86 0.49 2.75 -7.92
N LYS A 87 -0.29 3.59 -8.61
CA LYS A 87 0.22 4.70 -9.43
C LYS A 87 0.83 5.80 -8.57
N THR A 88 0.17 6.19 -7.47
CA THR A 88 0.66 7.27 -6.60
C THR A 88 1.84 6.84 -5.74
N LYS A 89 2.03 5.52 -5.52
CA LYS A 89 3.23 4.99 -4.87
C LYS A 89 4.49 5.15 -5.74
N SER A 90 4.40 5.04 -7.07
CA SER A 90 5.57 5.20 -7.95
C SER A 90 6.10 6.64 -8.00
N THR A 91 5.29 7.62 -7.62
CA THR A 91 5.71 8.99 -7.39
C THR A 91 6.34 9.13 -6.00
N THR A 92 7.53 9.74 -5.93
CA THR A 92 8.43 9.85 -4.77
C THR A 92 7.83 10.51 -3.51
N GLU A 93 6.55 10.89 -3.52
CA GLU A 93 5.86 11.67 -2.47
C GLU A 93 4.82 10.86 -1.67
N LEU A 94 5.12 9.61 -1.29
CA LEU A 94 4.26 8.81 -0.42
C LEU A 94 3.93 9.47 0.92
N THR A 95 4.80 10.34 1.42
CA THR A 95 4.63 11.08 2.67
C THR A 95 3.50 12.11 2.62
N LYS A 96 3.09 12.56 1.43
CA LYS A 96 1.98 13.52 1.25
C LYS A 96 0.67 12.87 0.82
N LEU A 97 0.64 11.54 0.69
CA LEU A 97 -0.52 10.83 0.16
C LEU A 97 -1.81 11.06 0.98
N HIS A 98 -1.68 11.24 2.29
CA HIS A 98 -2.78 11.57 3.19
C HIS A 98 -3.38 12.96 2.98
N LYS A 99 -2.65 13.87 2.32
CA LYS A 99 -3.12 15.22 1.98
C LYS A 99 -3.79 15.28 0.60
N ASN A 100 -3.81 14.16 -0.12
CA ASN A 100 -4.44 14.08 -1.42
C ASN A 100 -5.93 13.75 -1.24
N ASP A 101 -6.79 14.72 -1.55
CA ASP A 101 -8.25 14.58 -1.43
C ASP A 101 -8.82 13.46 -2.29
N GLU A 102 -8.27 13.25 -3.49
CA GLU A 102 -8.70 12.16 -4.37
C GLU A 102 -8.34 10.79 -3.78
N PHE A 103 -7.14 10.66 -3.21
CA PHE A 103 -6.74 9.45 -2.50
C PHE A 103 -7.67 9.17 -1.32
N ASN A 104 -7.93 10.17 -0.49
CA ASN A 104 -8.82 10.06 0.67
C ASN A 104 -10.25 9.71 0.25
N ALA A 105 -10.79 10.35 -0.79
CA ALA A 105 -12.10 10.06 -1.32
C ALA A 105 -12.21 8.60 -1.80
N LEU A 106 -11.21 8.10 -2.55
CA LEU A 106 -11.17 6.71 -3.00
C LEU A 106 -11.02 5.72 -1.84
N TYR A 107 -10.21 6.06 -0.83
CA TYR A 107 -10.02 5.27 0.38
C TYR A 107 -11.32 5.15 1.16
N TYR A 108 -11.95 6.26 1.56
CA TYR A 108 -13.18 6.24 2.35
C TYR A 108 -14.34 5.61 1.58
N LYS A 109 -14.44 5.83 0.27
CA LYS A 109 -15.43 5.16 -0.58
C LYS A 109 -15.23 3.64 -0.61
N SER A 110 -13.98 3.19 -0.66
CA SER A 110 -13.66 1.76 -0.62
C SER A 110 -13.93 1.15 0.74
N LEU A 111 -13.56 1.84 1.82
CA LEU A 111 -13.82 1.42 3.20
C LEU A 111 -15.32 1.28 3.46
N LYS A 112 -16.10 2.32 3.12
CA LYS A 112 -17.56 2.29 3.23
C LYS A 112 -18.16 1.13 2.44
N SER A 113 -17.73 0.95 1.19
CA SER A 113 -18.24 -0.14 0.37
C SER A 113 -17.88 -1.53 0.91
N VAL A 114 -16.72 -1.70 1.56
CA VAL A 114 -16.33 -2.97 2.22
C VAL A 114 -17.19 -3.21 3.47
N LEU A 115 -17.46 -2.17 4.26
CA LEU A 115 -18.34 -2.24 5.43
C LEU A 115 -19.78 -2.61 5.02
N ASP A 116 -20.36 -1.90 4.05
CA ASP A 116 -21.71 -2.15 3.56
C ASP A 116 -21.86 -3.61 3.06
N THR A 117 -20.87 -4.11 2.31
CA THR A 117 -20.88 -5.51 1.85
C THR A 117 -20.74 -6.48 3.01
N SER A 118 -19.92 -6.19 4.02
CA SER A 118 -19.76 -7.05 5.21
C SER A 118 -21.07 -7.17 5.98
N ILE A 119 -21.82 -6.07 6.11
CA ILE A 119 -23.16 -6.07 6.73
C ILE A 119 -24.13 -6.92 5.90
N SER A 120 -24.15 -6.75 4.58
CA SER A 120 -25.00 -7.54 3.67
C SER A 120 -24.69 -9.04 3.77
N LEU A 121 -23.41 -9.43 3.82
CA LEU A 121 -22.99 -10.83 3.98
C LEU A 121 -23.37 -11.39 5.35
N SER A 122 -23.24 -10.60 6.42
CA SER A 122 -23.62 -11.03 7.77
C SER A 122 -25.12 -11.31 7.86
N ARG A 123 -25.96 -10.45 7.25
CA ARG A 123 -27.41 -10.67 7.14
C ARG A 123 -27.73 -11.93 6.33
N LEU A 124 -27.03 -12.15 5.22
CA LEU A 124 -27.25 -13.35 4.41
C LEU A 124 -26.86 -14.63 5.17
N HIS A 125 -25.76 -14.58 5.94
CA HIS A 125 -25.29 -15.68 6.76
C HIS A 125 -26.28 -16.05 7.86
N SER A 126 -26.91 -15.06 8.53
CA SER A 126 -27.93 -15.33 9.55
C SER A 126 -29.20 -16.01 8.99
N HIS A 127 -29.44 -15.90 7.68
CA HIS A 127 -30.53 -16.61 7.01
C HIS A 127 -30.10 -17.98 6.45
N HIS A 128 -28.88 -18.46 6.75
CA HIS A 128 -28.34 -19.74 6.32
C HIS A 128 -28.33 -19.99 4.79
N PHE A 129 -28.36 -18.92 3.98
CA PHE A 129 -28.26 -19.04 2.53
C PHE A 129 -26.81 -19.21 2.08
N HIS A 130 -26.53 -20.27 1.31
CA HIS A 130 -25.22 -20.53 0.70
C HIS A 130 -24.04 -20.43 1.68
N VAL A 131 -24.21 -20.98 2.89
CA VAL A 131 -23.31 -20.81 4.03
C VAL A 131 -21.83 -20.94 3.65
N PRO A 132 -21.35 -21.99 2.93
CA PRO A 132 -19.93 -22.12 2.63
C PRO A 132 -19.36 -20.93 1.84
N LEU A 133 -20.08 -20.44 0.83
CA LEU A 133 -19.65 -19.30 0.03
C LEU A 133 -19.66 -18.02 0.87
N VAL A 134 -20.72 -17.80 1.64
CA VAL A 134 -20.89 -16.60 2.45
C VAL A 134 -19.84 -16.54 3.57
N THR A 135 -19.53 -17.65 4.23
CA THR A 135 -18.47 -17.73 5.24
C THR A 135 -17.11 -17.37 4.66
N VAL A 136 -16.76 -17.91 3.47
CA VAL A 136 -15.50 -17.55 2.79
C VAL A 136 -15.48 -16.07 2.45
N LEU A 137 -16.58 -15.51 1.96
CA LEU A 137 -16.68 -14.09 1.66
C LEU A 137 -16.54 -13.23 2.92
N ILE A 138 -17.15 -13.60 4.04
CA ILE A 138 -16.98 -12.91 5.32
C ILE A 138 -15.51 -12.90 5.74
N CYS A 139 -14.80 -14.02 5.62
CA CYS A 139 -13.37 -14.09 5.92
C CYS A 139 -12.54 -13.12 5.04
N VAL A 140 -12.78 -13.12 3.73
CA VAL A 140 -12.09 -12.21 2.78
C VAL A 140 -12.39 -10.75 3.10
N TYR A 141 -13.66 -10.41 3.34
CA TYR A 141 -14.09 -9.05 3.66
C TYR A 141 -13.60 -8.58 5.03
N GLY A 142 -13.57 -9.45 6.04
CA GLY A 142 -12.99 -9.17 7.35
C GLY A 142 -11.50 -8.85 7.25
N ARG A 143 -10.76 -9.61 6.44
CA ARG A 143 -9.33 -9.36 6.17
C ARG A 143 -9.10 -8.08 5.37
N LEU A 144 -9.91 -7.81 4.35
CA LEU A 144 -9.87 -6.54 3.60
C LEU A 144 -10.13 -5.33 4.51
N LEU A 145 -11.14 -5.43 5.39
CA LEU A 145 -11.47 -4.38 6.34
C LEU A 145 -10.31 -4.11 7.31
N PHE A 146 -9.71 -5.18 7.85
CA PHE A 146 -8.52 -5.09 8.68
C PHE A 146 -7.37 -4.38 7.96
N LEU A 147 -7.05 -4.79 6.74
CA LEU A 147 -5.97 -4.18 5.95
C LEU A 147 -6.24 -2.70 5.63
N LEU A 148 -7.47 -2.36 5.24
CA LEU A 148 -7.87 -0.99 4.95
C LEU A 148 -7.78 -0.10 6.19
N LYS A 149 -8.25 -0.54 7.35
CA LYS A 149 -8.16 0.23 8.60
C LYS A 149 -6.72 0.54 9.02
N ARG A 150 -5.73 -0.26 8.58
CA ARG A 150 -4.33 0.04 8.86
C ARG A 150 -3.73 1.07 7.91
N VAL A 151 -4.30 1.27 6.72
CA VAL A 151 -3.78 2.23 5.71
C VAL A 151 -3.48 3.61 6.34
N PRO A 152 -4.39 4.26 7.09
CA PRO A 152 -4.12 5.57 7.72
C PRO A 152 -2.96 5.55 8.72
N VAL A 153 -2.86 4.48 9.52
CA VAL A 153 -1.80 4.29 10.53
C VAL A 153 -0.41 4.31 9.89
N PHE A 154 -0.28 3.76 8.68
CA PHE A 154 0.99 3.74 7.97
C PHE A 154 1.36 5.06 7.29
N PHE A 155 0.35 5.91 7.03
CA PHE A 155 0.56 7.26 6.49
C PHE A 155 0.71 8.32 7.58
N GLY A 156 0.75 7.93 8.85
CA GLY A 156 0.87 8.86 9.97
C GLY A 156 -0.37 9.74 10.14
N ILE A 157 -1.52 9.30 9.62
CA ILE A 157 -2.80 9.97 9.86
C ILE A 157 -3.24 9.57 11.26
N THR A 158 -2.75 10.28 12.27
CA THR A 158 -3.37 10.25 13.60
C THR A 158 -4.67 11.02 13.50
N SER A 159 -5.80 10.29 13.56
CA SER A 159 -7.09 10.89 13.84
C SER A 159 -7.14 11.41 15.27
#